data_AF-A0A7Y8JFZ2-F1
#
_entry.id   AF-A0A7Y8JFZ2-F1
#
_cell.length_a   1.000
_cell.length_b   1.000
_cell.length_c   1.000
_cell.angle_alpha   90.00
_cell.angle_beta   90.00
_cell.angle_gamma   90.00
#
_symmetry.space_group_name_H-M   'P 1'
#
loop_
_entity.id
_entity.type
_entity.pdbx_description
1 polymer ?
#
loop_
_entity_poly.entity_id
_entity_poly.type
_entity_poly.pdbx_seq_one_letter_code
_entity_poly.pdbx_strand_id
1 'polypeptide(L)' 'MEEPNKHGTRFWAGNAVLVIALLVMLFMGTLSQFLGMGAMFLWMALAALGFYLIYTDK' A
#
# COMPACT_ATOMS: atom_id res chain seq x y z
N MET A 1 -27.50 -3.63 19.05
CA MET A 1 -26.04 -3.52 19.25
C MET A 1 -25.40 -3.92 17.93
N GLU A 2 -24.93 -2.90 17.21
CA GLU A 2 -24.05 -2.90 16.03
C GLU A 2 -24.31 -3.85 14.85
N GLU A 3 -24.75 -3.26 13.74
CA GLU A 3 -24.73 -3.86 12.41
C GLU A 3 -23.28 -4.13 11.98
N PRO A 4 -22.95 -5.30 11.40
CA PRO A 4 -21.59 -5.65 11.06
C PRO A 4 -21.08 -4.72 9.95
N ASN A 5 -20.21 -3.79 10.34
CA ASN A 5 -19.43 -2.88 9.52
C ASN A 5 -19.04 -3.46 8.16
N LYS A 6 -19.93 -3.32 7.17
CA LYS A 6 -19.75 -3.81 5.79
C LYS A 6 -18.83 -2.89 4.96
N HIS A 7 -18.21 -1.91 5.62
CA HIS A 7 -17.37 -0.85 5.04
C HIS A 7 -15.90 -0.92 5.52
N GLY A 8 -15.50 -1.96 6.26
CA GLY A 8 -14.23 -1.96 7.02
C GLY A 8 -13.05 -2.70 6.38
N THR A 9 -13.26 -3.78 5.64
CA THR A 9 -12.15 -4.71 5.33
C THR A 9 -11.30 -4.30 4.13
N ARG A 10 -11.93 -3.79 3.07
CA ARG A 10 -11.24 -3.35 1.84
C ARG A 10 -10.58 -2.00 2.02
N PHE A 11 -11.25 -1.07 2.70
CA PHE A 11 -10.66 0.19 3.14
C PHE A 11 -9.41 -0.02 4.02
N TRP A 12 -9.48 -0.95 4.98
CA TRP A 12 -8.33 -1.30 5.81
C TRP A 12 -7.21 -2.01 5.02
N ALA A 13 -7.56 -2.86 4.06
CA ALA A 13 -6.59 -3.50 3.17
C ALA A 13 -5.83 -2.47 2.30
N GLY A 14 -6.53 -1.51 1.71
CA GLY A 14 -5.90 -0.42 0.95
C GLY A 14 -4.98 0.42 1.82
N ASN A 15 -5.41 0.75 3.04
CA ASN A 15 -4.60 1.51 3.99
C ASN A 15 -3.37 0.72 4.48
N ALA A 16 -3.51 -0.59 4.71
CA ALA A 16 -2.39 -1.47 5.02
C ALA A 16 -1.35 -1.49 3.90
N VAL A 17 -1.78 -1.57 2.63
CA VAL A 17 -0.89 -1.50 1.46
C VAL A 17 -0.17 -0.15 1.39
N LEU A 18 -0.86 0.96 1.67
CA LEU A 18 -0.23 2.28 1.70
C LEU A 18 0.79 2.44 2.84
N VAL A 19 0.53 1.87 4.03
CA VAL A 19 1.50 1.85 5.13
C VAL A 19 2.74 1.04 4.73
N ILE A 20 2.56 -0.10 4.06
CA ILE A 20 3.68 -0.89 3.53
C ILE A 20 4.44 -0.09 2.47
N ALA A 21 3.74 0.63 1.58
CA ALA A 21 4.38 1.50 0.60
C ALA A 21 5.20 2.62 1.27
N LEU A 22 4.69 3.22 2.35
CA LEU A 22 5.41 4.20 3.15
C LEU A 22 6.66 3.61 3.81
N LEU A 23 6.57 2.41 4.38
CA LEU A 23 7.73 1.71 4.94
C LEU A 23 8.76 1.42 3.85
N VAL A 24 8.34 0.95 2.68
CA VAL A 24 9.23 0.76 1.53
C VAL A 24 9.90 2.07 1.13
N MET A 25 9.18 3.19 1.18
CA MET A 25 9.74 4.53 0.91
C MET A 25 10.77 4.95 1.96
N LEU A 26 10.50 4.69 3.24
CA LEU A 26 11.43 4.99 4.34
C LEU A 26 12.69 4.14 4.27
N PHE A 27 12.56 2.88 3.87
CA PHE A 27 13.67 1.94 3.67
C PHE A 27 14.16 1.87 2.22
N MET A 28 13.83 2.88 1.40
CA MET A 28 14.13 2.90 -0.04
C MET A 28 15.63 2.78 -0.31
N GLY A 29 16.48 3.36 0.55
CA GLY A 29 17.94 3.23 0.44
C GLY A 29 18.40 1.77 0.52
N THR A 30 17.92 1.03 1.53
CA THR A 30 18.26 -0.39 1.69
C THR A 30 17.62 -1.24 0.59
N LEU A 31 16.37 -0.98 0.23
CA LEU A 31 15.67 -1.75 -0.80
C LEU A 31 16.31 -1.56 -2.18
N SER A 32 16.75 -0.33 -2.50
CA SER A 32 17.50 0.01 -3.70
C SER A 32 18.90 -0.63 -3.71
N GLN A 33 19.54 -0.87 -2.55
CA GLN A 33 20.80 -1.60 -2.54
C GLN A 33 20.64 -3.07 -2.95
N PHE A 34 19.50 -3.71 -2.66
CA PHE A 34 19.22 -5.09 -3.07
C PHE A 34 18.64 -5.20 -4.48
N LEU A 35 17.71 -4.31 -4.84
CA LEU A 35 16.95 -4.38 -6.09
C LEU A 35 17.38 -3.35 -7.15
N GLY A 36 18.25 -2.41 -6.80
CA GLY A 36 18.63 -1.28 -7.63
C GLY A 36 17.42 -0.42 -8.01
N MET A 37 17.39 -0.05 -9.28
CA MET A 37 16.31 0.73 -9.89
C MET A 37 14.94 0.02 -9.80
N GLY A 38 14.92 -1.31 -9.63
CA GLY A 38 13.71 -2.11 -9.46
C GLY A 38 12.92 -1.77 -8.19
N ALA A 39 13.58 -1.26 -7.14
CA ALA A 39 12.92 -0.87 -5.90
C ALA A 39 11.92 0.27 -6.12
N MET A 40 12.24 1.20 -7.03
CA MET A 40 11.37 2.31 -7.41
C MET A 40 10.09 1.82 -8.11
N PHE A 41 10.24 0.86 -9.02
CA PHE A 41 9.09 0.27 -9.72
C PHE A 41 8.20 -0.52 -8.77
N LEU A 42 8.79 -1.28 -7.84
CA LEU A 42 8.05 -2.02 -6.82
C LEU A 42 7.29 -1.09 -5.88
N TRP A 43 7.93 -0.01 -5.43
CA TRP A 43 7.29 1.02 -4.62
C TRP A 43 6.13 1.71 -5.35
N MET A 44 6.36 2.15 -6.60
CA MET A 44 5.33 2.77 -7.44
C MET A 44 4.13 1.83 -7.64
N ALA A 45 4.38 0.54 -7.87
CA ALA A 45 3.32 -0.45 -8.00
C ALA A 45 2.51 -0.63 -6.71
N LEU A 46 3.18 -0.69 -5.54
CA LEU A 46 2.50 -0.76 -4.24
C LEU A 46 1.67 0.49 -3.96
N ALA A 47 2.23 1.68 -4.19
CA ALA A 47 1.53 2.94 -3.98
C ALA A 47 0.29 3.07 -4.88
N ALA A 48 0.44 2.72 -6.16
CA ALA A 48 -0.67 2.70 -7.11
C ALA A 48 -1.75 1.68 -6.73
N LEU A 49 -1.36 0.47 -6.31
CA LEU A 49 -2.30 -0.56 -5.84
C LEU A 49 -3.04 -0.13 -4.57
N GLY A 50 -2.34 0.46 -3.60
CA GLY A 50 -2.95 0.96 -2.37
C GLY A 50 -3.98 2.05 -2.65
N PHE A 51 -3.64 3.03 -3.50
CA PHE A 51 -4.58 4.05 -3.96
C PHE A 51 -5.76 3.46 -4.72
N TYR A 52 -5.52 2.52 -5.63
CA TYR A 52 -6.56 1.86 -6.40
C TYR A 52 -7.52 1.08 -5.51
N LEU A 53 -7.02 0.35 -4.51
CA LEU A 53 -7.87 -0.37 -3.56
C LEU A 53 -8.78 0.56 -2.77
N ILE A 54 -8.26 1.71 -2.31
CA ILE A 54 -9.05 2.71 -1.59
C ILE A 54 -10.07 3.38 -2.51
N TYR A 55 -9.67 3.71 -3.74
CA TYR A 55 -10.53 4.42 -4.69
C TYR A 55 -11.65 3.53 -5.25
N THR A 56 -11.39 2.24 -5.43
CA THR A 56 -12.37 1.26 -5.93
C THR A 56 -13.33 0.78 -4.84
N ASP A 57 -13.06 1.11 -3.57
CA ASP A 57 -13.95 0.83 -2.42
C ASP A 57 -15.06 1.88 -2.25
N LYS A 58 -15.21 2.81 -3.20
CA LYS A 58 -16.26 3.83 -3.25
C LYS A 58 -17.55 3.34 -3.90
#